data_AF-A0A978S499-F1
#
_entry.id   AF-A0A978S499-F1
#
_cell.length_a   1.000
_cell.length_b   1.000
_cell.length_c   1.000
_cell.angle_alpha   90.00
_cell.angle_beta   90.00
_cell.angle_gamma   90.00
#
_symmetry.space_group_name_H-M   'P 1'
#
loop_
_entity.id
_entity.type
_entity.pdbx_description
1 polymer ?
#
loop_
_entity_poly.entity_id
_entity_poly.type
_entity_poly.pdbx_seq_one_letter_code
_entity_poly.pdbx_strand_id
1 'polypeptide(L)' 'MGYSEGANFPTDSFAAPLSPLRSRDITALKELFDREDVEELAADVTARLLLLYPEPCWEDDMFSFLREYL' A
#
# COMPACT_ATOMS: atom_id res chain seq x y z
N MET A 1 -30.23 31.39 20.36
CA MET A 1 -28.93 31.44 19.66
C MET A 1 -27.86 31.29 20.73
N GLY A 2 -26.89 30.40 20.69
CA GLY A 2 -26.48 29.48 19.62
C GLY A 2 -26.04 28.14 20.19
N TYR A 3 -26.03 27.15 19.31
CA TYR A 3 -25.65 25.78 19.56
C TYR A 3 -24.14 25.71 19.81
N SER A 4 -23.72 25.13 20.93
CA SER A 4 -22.35 24.64 21.12
C SER A 4 -22.41 23.12 21.16
N GLU A 5 -22.73 22.56 20.00
CA GLU A 5 -22.64 21.13 19.74
C GLU A 5 -21.15 20.82 19.63
N GLY A 6 -20.60 20.25 20.71
CA GLY A 6 -19.27 19.66 20.68
C GLY A 6 -19.31 18.55 19.63
N ALA A 7 -18.80 18.84 18.44
CA ALA A 7 -18.62 17.87 17.39
C ALA A 7 -17.65 16.81 17.90
N ASN A 8 -18.21 15.74 18.45
CA ASN A 8 -17.49 14.51 18.72
C ASN A 8 -17.23 13.89 17.34
N PHE A 9 -16.16 14.35 16.68
CA PHE A 9 -15.67 13.69 15.48
C PHE A 9 -15.32 12.26 15.88
N PRO A 10 -15.86 11.22 15.22
CA PRO A 10 -15.48 9.86 15.54
C PRO A 10 -13.99 9.71 15.24
N THR A 11 -13.20 9.73 16.32
CA THR A 11 -11.83 9.24 16.33
C THR A 11 -11.89 7.77 15.92
N ASP A 12 -11.06 7.43 14.95
CA ASP A 12 -10.62 6.07 14.70
C ASP A 12 -11.59 5.14 13.96
N SER A 13 -11.96 5.53 12.74
CA SER A 13 -12.28 4.53 11.71
C SER A 13 -10.98 3.89 11.21
N PHE A 14 -10.31 3.11 12.06
CA PHE A 14 -9.33 2.15 11.58
C PHE A 14 -10.04 1.19 10.62
N ALA A 15 -9.37 0.80 9.54
CA ALA A 15 -9.87 -0.28 8.69
C ALA A 15 -10.22 -1.47 9.59
N ALA A 16 -11.44 -1.99 9.46
CA ALA A 16 -11.86 -3.15 10.25
C ALA A 16 -10.80 -4.26 10.11
N PRO A 17 -10.46 -4.98 11.20
CA PRO A 17 -9.47 -6.04 11.15
C PRO A 17 -9.77 -6.94 9.96
N LEU A 18 -8.80 -7.08 9.05
CA LEU A 18 -8.97 -7.87 7.84
C LEU A 18 -9.52 -9.23 8.26
N SER A 19 -10.69 -9.59 7.72
CA SER A 19 -11.24 -10.93 7.98
C SER A 19 -10.18 -11.97 7.66
N PRO A 20 -10.01 -13.03 8.47
CA PRO A 20 -9.04 -14.08 8.16
C PRO A 20 -9.20 -14.53 6.72
N LEU A 21 -8.09 -14.67 6.00
CA LEU A 21 -8.10 -15.10 4.61
C LEU A 21 -8.85 -16.43 4.50
N ARG A 22 -9.81 -16.49 3.57
CA ARG A 22 -10.53 -17.73 3.31
C ARG A 22 -9.64 -18.67 2.52
N SER A 23 -9.95 -19.96 2.52
CA SER A 23 -9.18 -20.96 1.76
C SER A 23 -9.04 -20.59 0.28
N ARG A 24 -10.08 -20.00 -0.33
CA ARG A 24 -10.04 -19.48 -1.70
C ARG A 24 -8.99 -18.39 -1.88
N ASP A 25 -8.88 -17.47 -0.94
CA ASP A 25 -7.95 -16.35 -1.02
C ASP A 25 -6.51 -16.86 -0.88
N ILE A 26 -6.28 -17.88 -0.02
CA ILE A 26 -4.98 -18.56 0.08
C ILE A 26 -4.61 -19.28 -1.22
N THR A 27 -5.55 -19.97 -1.88
CA THR A 27 -5.31 -20.61 -3.18
C THR A 27 -4.95 -19.57 -4.25
N ALA A 28 -5.70 -18.47 -4.32
CA ALA A 28 -5.42 -17.39 -5.26
C ALA A 28 -4.05 -16.76 -5.02
N LEU A 29 -3.66 -16.56 -3.75
CA LEU A 29 -2.32 -16.07 -3.42
C LEU A 29 -1.24 -17.07 -3.84
N LYS A 30 -1.44 -18.37 -3.62
CA LYS A 30 -0.49 -19.39 -4.07
C LYS A 30 -0.31 -19.33 -5.59
N GLU A 31 -1.39 -19.32 -6.35
CA GLU A 31 -1.33 -19.22 -7.82
C GLU A 31 -0.66 -17.91 -8.27
N LEU A 32 -0.89 -16.81 -7.56
CA LEU A 32 -0.25 -15.52 -7.86
C LEU A 32 1.27 -15.55 -7.65
N PHE A 33 1.73 -16.24 -6.60
CA PHE A 33 3.15 -16.32 -6.23
C PHE A 33 3.89 -17.52 -6.85
N ASP A 34 3.18 -18.52 -7.40
CA ASP A 34 3.74 -19.68 -8.11
C ASP A 34 4.01 -19.38 -9.60
N ARG A 35 4.00 -18.09 -9.97
CA ARG A 35 4.26 -17.64 -11.33
C ARG A 35 5.75 -17.80 -11.66
N GLU A 36 6.04 -18.57 -12.70
CA GLU A 36 7.40 -18.78 -13.20
C GLU A 36 7.99 -17.54 -13.90
N ASP A 37 7.14 -16.60 -14.34
CA ASP A 37 7.50 -15.42 -15.12
C ASP A 37 7.80 -14.17 -14.26
N VAL A 38 7.87 -14.31 -12.93
CA VAL A 38 8.07 -13.19 -12.01
C VAL A 38 9.41 -12.47 -12.27
N GLU A 39 10.47 -13.22 -12.57
CA GLU A 39 11.79 -12.64 -12.86
C GLU A 39 11.81 -11.87 -14.19
N GLU A 40 11.11 -12.37 -15.22
CA GLU A 40 10.97 -11.67 -16.50
C GLU A 40 10.18 -10.37 -16.33
N LEU A 41 9.08 -10.43 -15.56
CA LEU A 41 8.28 -9.27 -15.23
C LEU A 41 9.09 -8.23 -14.44
N ALA A 42 9.88 -8.67 -13.46
CA ALA A 42 10.74 -7.79 -12.67
C ALA A 42 11.79 -7.09 -13.56
N ALA A 43 12.38 -7.81 -14.51
CA ALA A 43 13.32 -7.24 -15.47
C ALA A 43 12.66 -6.20 -16.40
N ASP A 44 11.46 -6.47 -16.94
CA ASP A 44 10.73 -5.52 -17.78
C ASP A 44 10.34 -4.25 -16.99
N VAL A 45 9.82 -4.42 -15.77
CA VAL A 45 9.49 -3.28 -14.89
C VAL A 45 10.74 -2.45 -14.62
N THR A 46 11.85 -3.07 -14.23
CA THR A 46 13.12 -2.37 -13.96
C THR A 46 13.61 -1.62 -15.18
N ALA A 47 13.59 -2.25 -16.36
CA ALA A 47 13.99 -1.61 -17.61
C ALA A 47 13.15 -0.36 -17.91
N ARG A 48 11.85 -0.40 -17.66
CA ARG A 48 10.95 0.77 -17.84
C ARG A 48 11.19 1.86 -16.81
N LEU A 49 11.44 1.50 -15.55
CA LEU A 49 11.74 2.45 -14.50
C LEU A 49 13.03 3.23 -14.77
N LEU A 50 14.05 2.58 -15.32
CA LEU A 50 15.31 3.22 -15.73
C LEU A 50 15.14 4.24 -16.87
N LEU A 51 14.02 4.18 -17.62
CA LEU A 51 13.69 5.17 -18.66
C LEU A 51 13.02 6.43 -18.07
N LEU A 52 12.60 6.41 -16.82
CA LEU A 52 11.99 7.56 -16.16
C LEU A 52 13.09 8.47 -15.61
N TYR A 53 13.16 9.69 -16.13
CA TYR A 53 14.04 10.75 -15.63
C TYR A 53 13.23 11.93 -15.07
N PRO A 54 13.56 12.46 -13.88
CA PRO A 54 14.61 11.99 -12.97
C PRO A 54 14.30 10.62 -12.36
N GLU A 55 15.33 9.92 -11.90
CA GLU A 55 15.17 8.65 -11.18
C GLU A 55 14.20 8.86 -10.00
N PRO A 56 13.15 8.02 -9.87
CA PRO A 56 12.24 8.17 -8.74
C PRO A 56 12.97 7.89 -7.42
N CYS A 57 12.51 8.52 -6.33
CA CYS A 57 13.13 8.43 -5.01
C CYS A 57 12.84 7.10 -4.30
N TRP A 58 13.17 5.96 -4.92
CA TRP A 58 12.85 4.61 -4.43
C TRP A 58 13.55 4.24 -3.13
N GLU A 59 14.76 4.76 -2.89
CA GLU A 59 15.60 4.39 -1.74
C GLU A 59 15.65 5.46 -0.63
N ASP A 60 15.33 6.71 -0.94
CA ASP A 60 15.13 7.73 0.09
C ASP A 60 13.80 7.46 0.78
N ASP A 61 13.76 7.56 2.11
CA ASP A 61 12.55 7.36 2.90
C ASP A 61 11.42 8.30 2.40
N MET A 62 10.67 7.80 1.43
CA MET A 62 9.68 8.52 0.64
C MET A 62 8.55 9.05 1.53
N PHE A 63 8.46 8.50 2.74
CA PHE A 63 7.51 8.83 3.79
C PHE A 63 8.18 9.39 5.04
N SER A 64 9.43 9.82 4.98
CA SER A 64 10.11 10.51 6.08
C SER A 64 9.29 11.70 6.59
N PHE A 65 8.59 12.39 5.69
CA PHE A 65 7.64 13.46 6.03
C PHE A 65 6.47 12.97 6.92
N LEU A 66 6.02 11.71 6.77
CA LEU A 66 4.91 11.15 7.58
C LEU A 66 5.32 10.88 9.03
N ARG A 67 6.62 10.80 9.33
CA ARG A 67 7.09 10.62 10.71
C ARG A 67 6.76 11.81 11.62
N GLU A 68 6.44 12.97 11.04
CA GLU A 68 5.99 14.14 11.80
C GLU A 68 4.48 14.10 12.13
N TYR A 69 3.73 13.19 11.50
CA TYR A 69 2.27 13.11 11.57
C TYR A 69 1.72 11.81 12.16
N LEU A 70 2.57 10.81 12.45
CA LEU A 70 2.26 9.53 13.10
C LEU A 70 2.90 9.46 14.49
#